data_AF-A0A353UH17-F1
#
_entry.id   AF-A0A353UH17-F1
#
_cell.length_a   1.000
_cell.length_b   1.000
_cell.length_c   1.000
_cell.angle_alpha   90.00
_cell.angle_beta   90.00
_cell.angle_gamma   90.00
#
_symmetry.space_group_name_H-M   'P 1'
#
loop_
_entity.id
_entity.type
_entity.pdbx_description
1 polymer ?
#
loop_
_entity_poly.entity_id
_entity_poly.type
_entity_poly.pdbx_seq_one_letter_code
_entity_poly.pdbx_strand_id
1 'polypeptide(L)' 'MVIDAREIGPQEILTKLKKIFEEYREKEIDIEILIMTQSDAKRIKAFAAMSGYNANVEAKNGYFATHITGISCGCA' A
#
# COMPACT_ATOMS: atom_id res chain seq x y z
N MET A 1 -0.34 -9.79 4.15
CA MET A 1 -1.27 -10.08 3.03
C MET A 1 -0.60 -9.68 1.72
N VAL A 2 -0.98 -10.28 0.60
CA VAL A 2 -0.45 -9.91 -0.73
C VAL A 2 -1.60 -9.44 -1.62
N ILE A 3 -1.43 -8.31 -2.29
CA ILE A 3 -2.38 -7.74 -3.25
C ILE A 3 -1.69 -7.66 -4.60
N ASP A 4 -2.16 -8.46 -5.55
CA ASP A 4 -1.74 -8.31 -6.95
C ASP A 4 -2.52 -7.18 -7.60
N ALA A 5 -1.84 -6.06 -7.86
CA ALA A 5 -2.41 -4.86 -8.44
C ALA A 5 -1.79 -4.50 -9.79
N ARG A 6 -1.14 -5.47 -10.45
CA ARG A 6 -0.44 -5.23 -11.73
C ARG A 6 -1.38 -4.82 -12.86
N GLU A 7 -2.63 -5.26 -12.81
CA GLU A 7 -3.67 -4.92 -13.80
C GLU A 7 -4.73 -3.96 -13.24
N ILE A 8 -4.53 -3.46 -12.03
CA ILE A 8 -5.50 -2.61 -11.33
C ILE A 8 -5.12 -1.13 -11.51
N GLY A 9 -6.11 -0.30 -11.84
CA GLY A 9 -5.90 1.15 -11.94
C GLY A 9 -5.54 1.79 -10.59
N PRO A 10 -4.70 2.83 -10.57
CA PRO A 10 -4.17 3.41 -9.32
C PRO A 10 -5.25 3.90 -8.36
N GLN A 11 -6.36 4.44 -8.86
CA GLN A 11 -7.46 4.92 -8.02
C GLN A 11 -8.16 3.78 -7.27
N GLU A 12 -8.30 2.62 -7.90
CA GLU A 12 -8.92 1.45 -7.28
C GLU A 12 -8.01 0.86 -6.20
N ILE A 13 -6.69 0.85 -6.42
CA ILE A 13 -5.71 0.42 -5.41
C ILE A 13 -5.82 1.28 -4.16
N LEU A 14 -5.86 2.60 -4.31
CA LEU A 14 -6.00 3.53 -3.17
C LEU A 14 -7.33 3.34 -2.43
N THR A 15 -8.41 3.08 -3.17
CA THR A 15 -9.73 2.82 -2.57
C THR A 15 -9.73 1.52 -1.76
N LYS A 16 -9.09 0.46 -2.28
CA LYS A 16 -8.93 -0.81 -1.55
C LYS A 16 -8.06 -0.63 -0.31
N LEU A 17 -6.93 0.08 -0.44
CA LEU A 17 -6.04 0.34 0.70
C LEU A 17 -6.73 1.14 1.80
N LYS A 18 -7.50 2.17 1.44
CA LYS A 18 -8.28 2.94 2.41
C LYS A 18 -9.20 2.05 3.24
N LYS A 19 -9.96 1.16 2.58
CA LYS A 19 -10.86 0.22 3.27
C LYS A 19 -10.08 -0.73 4.20
N ILE A 20 -8.93 -1.23 3.76
CA ILE A 20 -8.07 -2.08 4.59
C ILE A 20 -7.57 -1.30 5.82
N PHE A 21 -7.10 -0.07 5.64
CA PHE A 21 -6.62 0.74 6.76
C PHE A 21 -7.73 1.07 7.76
N GLU A 22 -8.97 1.24 7.30
CA GLU A 22 -10.15 1.43 8.16
C GLU A 22 -10.51 0.16 8.93
N GLU A 23 -10.48 -1.01 8.28
CA GLU A 23 -10.80 -2.31 8.88
C GLU A 23 -9.75 -2.77 9.90
N TYR A 24 -8.47 -2.46 9.65
CA TYR A 24 -7.33 -2.84 10.49
C TYR A 24 -6.84 -1.70 11.37
N ARG A 25 -7.67 -0.68 11.61
CA ARG A 25 -7.36 0.40 12.55
C ARG A 25 -6.99 -0.21 13.91
N GLU A 26 -5.93 0.30 14.53
CA GLU A 26 -5.37 -0.20 15.81
C GLU A 26 -4.84 -1.64 15.79
N LYS A 27 -4.74 -2.26 14.62
CA LYS A 27 -4.12 -3.57 14.43
C LYS A 27 -2.85 -3.43 13.61
N GLU A 28 -1.94 -4.37 13.80
CA GLU A 28 -0.76 -4.47 12.95
C GLU A 28 -1.18 -4.94 11.56
N ILE A 29 -0.68 -4.24 10.54
CA ILE A 29 -0.79 -4.67 9.16
C ILE A 29 0.59 -5.01 8.61
N ASP A 30 0.59 -5.98 7.71
CA ASP A 30 1.69 -6.29 6.81
C ASP A 30 1.07 -6.56 5.43
N ILE A 31 1.35 -5.71 4.46
CA ILE A 31 0.75 -5.74 3.12
C ILE A 31 1.85 -5.61 2.09
N GLU A 32 1.94 -6.57 1.17
CA GLU A 32 2.75 -6.48 -0.03
C GLU A 32 1.84 -6.22 -1.24
N ILE A 33 2.18 -5.21 -2.05
CA ILE A 33 1.39 -4.82 -3.22
C ILE A 33 2.27 -4.90 -4.47
N LEU A 34 1.85 -5.72 -5.44
CA LEU A 34 2.56 -5.90 -6.71
C LEU A 34 2.01 -4.91 -7.74
N ILE A 35 2.88 -4.08 -8.34
CA ILE A 35 2.48 -2.91 -9.13
C ILE A 35 3.35 -2.82 -10.37
N MET A 36 2.76 -2.53 -11.54
CA MET A 36 3.54 -2.49 -12.80
C MET A 36 4.44 -1.26 -12.92
N THR A 37 3.98 -0.09 -12.47
CA THR A 37 4.70 1.16 -12.71
C THR A 37 5.33 1.71 -11.44
N GLN A 38 6.51 2.32 -11.60
CA GLN A 38 7.19 2.98 -10.48
C GLN A 38 6.39 4.17 -9.94
N SER A 39 5.68 4.88 -10.81
CA SER A 39 4.86 6.04 -10.46
C SER A 39 3.73 5.65 -9.50
N ASP A 40 3.05 4.54 -9.78
CA ASP A 40 1.99 4.03 -8.93
C ASP A 40 2.54 3.52 -7.59
N ALA A 41 3.68 2.83 -7.60
CA ALA A 41 4.36 2.40 -6.38
C ALA A 41 4.74 3.58 -5.47
N LYS A 42 5.28 4.67 -6.04
CA LYS A 42 5.57 5.90 -5.28
C LYS A 42 4.30 6.54 -4.72
N ARG A 43 3.21 6.55 -5.49
CA ARG A 43 1.92 7.10 -5.06
C ARG A 43 1.34 6.31 -3.89
N ILE A 44 1.39 4.98 -3.96
CA ILE A 44 0.92 4.08 -2.90
C ILE A 44 1.77 4.23 -1.64
N LYS A 45 3.10 4.32 -1.78
CA LYS A 45 4.01 4.62 -0.67
C LYS A 45 3.65 5.93 0.03
N ALA A 46 3.43 7.00 -0.74
CA ALA A 46 3.05 8.29 -0.18
C ALA A 46 1.71 8.21 0.55
N PHE A 47 0.72 7.53 -0.02
CA PHE A 47 -0.59 7.34 0.60
C PHE A 47 -0.51 6.57 1.93
N ALA A 48 0.27 5.49 1.98
CA ALA A 48 0.50 4.74 3.21
C ALA A 48 1.20 5.58 4.29
N ALA A 49 2.23 6.34 3.92
CA ALA A 49 2.94 7.23 4.83
C ALA A 49 2.02 8.33 5.40
N MET A 50 1.19 8.95 4.56
CA MET A 50 0.19 9.94 5.01
C MET A 50 -0.86 9.33 5.93
N SER A 51 -1.11 8.02 5.84
CA SER A 51 -2.06 7.29 6.68
C SER A 51 -1.43 6.77 7.99
N GLY A 52 -0.15 7.09 8.24
CA GLY A 52 0.57 6.70 9.45
C GLY A 52 1.26 5.33 9.39
N TYR A 53 1.40 4.74 8.19
CA TYR A 53 2.05 3.44 8.03
C TYR A 53 3.46 3.59 7.45
N ASN A 54 4.33 2.63 7.77
CA ASN A 54 5.62 2.52 7.11
C ASN A 54 5.42 1.89 5.74
N ALA A 55 6.05 2.45 4.71
CA ALA A 55 5.99 1.89 3.37
C ALA A 55 7.34 1.95 2.65
N ASN A 56 7.73 0.82 2.06
CA ASN A 56 8.93 0.71 1.25
C ASN A 56 8.61 0.17 -0.14
N VAL A 57 9.37 0.62 -1.15
CA VAL A 57 9.21 0.17 -2.54
C VAL A 57 10.47 -0.56 -2.95
N GLU A 58 10.31 -1.78 -3.44
CA GLU A 58 11.37 -2.59 -4.01
C GLU A 58 11.12 -2.80 -5.51
N ALA A 59 12.15 -2.61 -6.33
CA ALA A 59 12.08 -2.97 -7.74
C ALA A 59 12.33 -4.48 -7.89
N LYS A 60 11.44 -5.16 -8.62
CA LYS A 60 11.57 -6.57 -8.99
C LYS A 60 11.70 -6.67 -10.52
N ASN A 61 12.00 -7.87 -11.02
CA ASN A 61 12.12 -8.09 -12.46
C ASN A 61 10.75 -7.91 -13.16
N GLY A 62 10.53 -6.72 -13.72
CA GLY A 62 9.33 -6.37 -14.50
C GLY A 62 8.18 -5.76 -13.72
N TYR A 63 8.33 -5.51 -12.41
CA TYR A 63 7.30 -4.86 -11.57
C TYR A 63 7.93 -4.26 -10.30
N PHE A 64 7.12 -3.61 -9.48
CA PHE A 64 7.49 -3.01 -8.19
C PHE A 64 6.66 -3.64 -7.09
N ALA A 65 7.28 -3.95 -5.95
CA ALA A 65 6.61 -4.40 -4.74
C ALA A 65 6.58 -3.25 -3.73
N THR A 66 5.40 -2.86 -3.26
CA THR A 66 5.27 -1.92 -2.14
C THR A 66 4.91 -2.69 -0.88
N HIS A 67 5.79 -2.66 0.11
CA HIS A 67 5.58 -3.30 1.41
C HIS A 67 5.11 -2.24 2.40
N ILE A 68 3.96 -2.45 3.03
CA ILE A 68 3.34 -1.54 3.98
C ILE A 68 3.20 -2.27 5.30
N THR A 69 3.74 -1.68 6.37
CA THR A 69 3.73 -2.27 7.72
C THR A 69 3.40 -1.23 8.79
N GLY A 70 2.94 -1.72 9.94
CA GLY A 70 2.80 -0.93 11.17
C GLY A 70 1.38 -0.93 11.72
N ILE A 71 1.19 -0.11 12.76
CA ILE A 71 -0.09 0.09 13.45
C ILE A 71 -0.43 1.56 13.34
N SER A 72 -1.60 1.89 12.80
CA SER A 72 -2.11 3.27 12.81
C SER A 72 -3.19 3.41 13.89
N CYS A 73 -3.04 4.42 14.75
CA CYS A 73 -4.06 4.78 15.75
C CYS A 73 -5.29 5.47 15.12
N GLY A 74 -5.24 5.77 13.82
CA GLY A 74 -6.34 6.38 13.06
C GLY A 74 -6.70 7.81 13.50
N CYS A 75 -5.78 8.54 14.13
CA CYS A 75 -5.98 9.96 14.48
C CYS A 75 -5.83 10.92 13.28
N ALA A 76 -5.96 10.44 12.05
CA ALA A 76 -5.84 11.24 10.83
C ALA A 76 -7.14 11.99 10.50
#